data_AF-A0A7Y9IXA5-F1
#
_entry.id   AF-A0A7Y9IXA5-F1
#
_cell.length_a   1.000
_cell.length_b   1.000
_cell.length_c   1.000
_cell.angle_alpha   90.00
_cell.angle_beta   90.00
_cell.angle_gamma   90.00
#
_symmetry.space_group_name_H-M   'P 1'
#
loop_
_entity.id
_entity.type
_entity.pdbx_description
1 polymer ?
#
loop_
_entity_poly.entity_id
_entity_poly.type
_entity_poly.pdbx_seq_one_letter_code
_entity_poly.pdbx_strand_id
1 'polypeptide(L)' 'MLAASAAIATENPGFFGVATVKPNGEICLQLRSAEPGRPVAESYQCYGPRHPDFAMIREHVGPIRPGEEKVIRPFR' A
#
# COMPACT_ATOMS: atom_id res chain seq x y z
N MET A 1 4.09 21.75 -26.29
CA MET A 1 3.92 21.70 -24.82
C MET A 1 3.21 20.41 -24.46
N LEU A 2 3.93 19.41 -23.94
CA LEU A 2 3.35 18.38 -23.09
C LEU A 2 4.27 18.24 -21.88
N ALA A 3 3.83 18.81 -20.76
CA ALA A 3 4.40 18.52 -19.46
C ALA A 3 3.68 17.29 -18.91
N ALA A 4 4.43 16.23 -18.64
CA ALA A 4 4.05 15.18 -17.71
C ALA A 4 5.16 15.07 -16.67
N SER A 5 5.14 15.99 -15.71
CA SER A 5 5.81 15.90 -14.41
C SER A 5 4.70 15.62 -13.39
N ALA A 6 4.80 14.81 -12.35
CA ALA A 6 5.89 14.07 -11.75
C ALA A 6 5.28 13.05 -10.77
N ALA A 7 5.96 11.93 -10.52
CA ALA A 7 6.09 11.34 -9.18
C ALA A 7 7.16 10.24 -9.26
N ILE A 8 8.42 10.63 -9.14
CA ILE A 8 9.49 9.67 -8.86
C ILE A 8 9.27 9.27 -7.40
N ALA A 9 8.79 8.05 -7.19
CA ALA A 9 8.74 7.45 -5.87
C ALA A 9 10.19 7.27 -5.38
N THR A 10 10.69 8.24 -4.63
CA THR A 10 11.93 8.08 -3.86
C THR A 10 11.57 7.36 -2.56
N GLU A 11 11.29 6.07 -2.65
CA GLU A 11 11.16 5.21 -1.47
C GLU A 11 12.20 4.09 -1.54
N ASN A 12 12.91 3.96 -0.44
CA ASN A 12 13.94 2.98 -0.11
C ASN A 12 13.83 1.67 -0.93
N PRO A 13 14.86 1.29 -1.73
CA PRO A 13 14.78 0.17 -2.68
C PRO A 13 14.49 -1.20 -2.05
N GLY A 14 14.42 -1.28 -0.72
CA GLY A 14 14.10 -2.49 0.04
C GLY A 14 12.63 -2.71 0.38
N PHE A 15 11.72 -1.74 0.22
CA PHE A 15 10.29 -1.94 0.51
C PHE A 15 9.38 -1.18 -0.45
N PHE A 16 8.29 -1.83 -0.85
CA PHE A 16 7.21 -1.28 -1.63
C PHE A 16 5.87 -1.71 -1.02
N GLY A 17 4.95 -0.76 -0.84
CA GLY A 17 3.60 -1.03 -0.37
C GLY A 17 2.58 -0.18 -1.12
N VAL A 18 1.52 -0.80 -1.65
CA VAL A 18 0.38 -0.10 -2.25
C VAL A 18 -0.91 -0.55 -1.58
N ALA A 19 -1.75 0.42 -1.21
CA ALA A 19 -3.08 0.20 -0.73
C ALA A 19 -4.12 0.61 -1.77
N THR A 20 -5.16 -0.21 -1.93
CA THR A 20 -6.32 0.07 -2.78
C THR A 20 -7.59 -0.07 -1.95
N VAL A 21 -8.51 0.89 -2.05
CA VAL A 21 -9.86 0.73 -1.49
C VAL A 21 -10.82 0.25 -2.56
N LYS A 22 -11.41 -0.93 -2.37
CA LYS A 22 -12.44 -1.46 -3.27
C LYS A 22 -13.78 -0.75 -3.06
N PRO A 23 -14.70 -0.78 -4.04
CA PRO A 23 -16.03 -0.17 -3.91
C PRO A 23 -16.87 -0.71 -2.74
N ASN A 24 -16.64 -1.95 -2.32
CA ASN A 24 -17.29 -2.59 -1.18
C ASN A 24 -16.70 -2.15 0.19
N GLY A 25 -15.71 -1.25 0.20
CA GLY A 25 -15.05 -0.76 1.40
C GLY A 25 -13.91 -1.62 1.91
N GLU A 26 -13.52 -2.69 1.22
CA GLU A 26 -12.31 -3.45 1.55
C GLU A 26 -11.05 -2.65 1.25
N ILE A 27 -10.05 -2.76 2.12
CA ILE A 27 -8.70 -2.24 1.88
C ILE A 27 -7.81 -3.42 1.51
N CYS A 28 -7.23 -3.41 0.32
CA CYS A 28 -6.27 -4.42 -0.11
C CYS A 28 -4.86 -3.83 -0.15
N LEU A 29 -3.91 -4.57 0.42
CA LEU A 29 -2.50 -4.21 0.48
C LEU A 29 -1.69 -5.13 -0.42
N GLN A 30 -0.89 -4.56 -1.31
CA GLN A 30 0.18 -5.23 -2.03
C GLN A 30 1.50 -4.81 -1.41
N LEU A 31 2.24 -5.75 -0.84
CA LEU A 31 3.49 -5.48 -0.14
C LEU A 31 4.63 -6.29 -0.76
N ARG A 32 5.80 -5.68 -0.88
CA ARG A 32 7.05 -6.32 -1.29
C ARG A 32 8.21 -5.79 -0.44
N SER A 33 9.04 -6.69 0.05
CA SER A 33 10.32 -6.36 0.70
C SER A 33 11.46 -7.09 -0.01
N ALA A 34 12.55 -6.39 -0.30
CA ALA A 34 13.70 -6.86 -1.06
C ALA A 34 15.00 -6.25 -0.52
N GLU A 35 15.50 -6.80 0.59
CA GLU A 35 16.77 -6.37 1.19
C GLU A 35 17.96 -7.21 0.68
N PRO A 36 19.15 -6.61 0.45
CA PRO A 36 20.34 -7.37 0.07
C PRO A 36 20.66 -8.50 1.06
N GLY A 37 20.87 -9.72 0.55
CA GLY A 37 21.20 -10.88 1.37
C GLY A 37 20.03 -11.48 2.16
N ARG A 38 18.81 -10.99 1.95
CA ARG A 38 17.57 -11.56 2.50
C ARG A 38 16.67 -12.10 1.38
N PRO A 39 15.84 -13.12 1.66
CA PRO A 39 14.79 -13.52 0.73
C PRO A 39 13.83 -12.36 0.44
N VAL A 40 13.36 -12.27 -0.81
CA VAL A 40 12.27 -11.36 -1.17
C VAL A 40 10.97 -11.88 -0.57
N ALA A 41 10.23 -11.01 0.08
CA ALA A 41 8.90 -11.31 0.61
C ALA A 41 7.85 -10.52 -0.16
N GLU A 42 6.77 -11.18 -0.61
CA GLU A 42 5.63 -10.56 -1.28
C GLU A 42 4.33 -11.02 -0.62
N SER A 43 3.35 -10.13 -0.53
CA SER A 43 2.01 -10.51 -0.07
C SER A 43 0.92 -9.64 -0.70
N TYR A 44 -0.26 -10.23 -0.83
CA TYR A 44 -1.49 -9.53 -1.17
C TYR A 44 -2.58 -9.92 -0.17
N GLN A 45 -3.12 -8.95 0.55
CA GLN A 45 -4.06 -9.18 1.65
C GLN A 45 -5.17 -8.15 1.63
N CYS A 46 -6.42 -8.57 1.84
CA CYS A 46 -7.58 -7.69 1.86
C CYS A 46 -8.29 -7.73 3.22
N TYR A 47 -8.65 -6.55 3.71
CA TYR A 47 -9.28 -6.34 5.00
C TYR A 47 -10.66 -5.70 4.77
N GLY A 48 -11.72 -6.43 5.10
CA GLY A 48 -13.08 -5.90 5.06
C GLY A 48 -13.43 -5.12 6.32
N PRO A 49 -14.49 -4.30 6.32
CA PRO A 49 -14.88 -3.47 7.47
C PRO A 49 -15.18 -4.22 8.77
N ARG A 50 -15.39 -5.53 8.71
CA ARG A 50 -15.63 -6.42 9.86
C ARG A 50 -14.38 -7.20 10.29
N HIS A 51 -13.26 -7.07 9.58
CA HIS A 51 -12.01 -7.72 9.94
C HIS A 51 -11.45 -7.07 11.22
N PRO A 52 -10.95 -7.84 12.21
CA PRO A 52 -10.41 -7.29 13.45
C PRO A 52 -9.36 -6.19 13.22
N ASP A 53 -8.48 -6.39 12.23
CA ASP A 53 -7.40 -5.44 11.93
C ASP A 53 -7.80 -4.24 11.05
N PHE A 54 -9.05 -4.18 10.55
CA PHE A 54 -9.44 -3.18 9.56
C PHE A 54 -9.20 -1.74 10.01
N ALA A 55 -9.48 -1.44 11.29
CA ALA A 55 -9.28 -0.11 11.84
C ALA A 55 -7.80 0.31 11.82
N MET A 56 -6.90 -0.59 12.23
CA MET A 56 -5.46 -0.37 12.24
C MET A 56 -4.91 -0.21 10.81
N ILE A 57 -5.35 -1.06 9.88
CA ILE A 57 -4.96 -0.95 8.48
C ILE A 57 -5.43 0.38 7.88
N ARG A 58 -6.68 0.80 8.15
CA ARG A 58 -7.21 2.07 7.69
C ARG A 58 -6.45 3.27 8.23
N GLU A 59 -6.05 3.22 9.50
CA GLU A 59 -5.21 4.26 10.11
C GLU A 59 -3.83 4.34 9.44
N HIS A 60 -3.18 3.20 9.22
CA HIS A 60 -1.88 3.11 8.56
C HIS A 60 -1.91 3.65 7.12
N VAL A 61 -2.93 3.25 6.35
CA VAL A 61 -3.12 3.72 4.96
C VAL A 61 -3.44 5.21 4.93
N GLY A 62 -4.15 5.71 5.94
CA GLY A 62 -4.63 7.09 6.01
C GLY A 62 -5.69 7.38 4.94
N PRO A 63 -5.91 8.66 4.60
CA PRO A 63 -6.94 9.04 3.63
C PRO A 63 -6.67 8.45 2.23
N ILE A 64 -7.70 7.81 1.67
CA ILE A 64 -7.75 7.23 0.32
C ILE A 64 -9.23 7.06 -0.08
N ARG A 65 -9.57 7.29 -1.35
CA ARG A 65 -10.96 7.09 -1.85
C ARG A 65 -11.14 5.69 -2.45
N PRO A 66 -12.38 5.17 -2.51
CA PRO A 66 -12.68 3.97 -3.29
C PRO A 66 -12.23 4.11 -4.74
N GLY A 67 -11.50 3.12 -5.25
CA GLY A 67 -10.91 3.10 -6.58
C GLY A 67 -9.55 3.80 -6.72
N GLU A 68 -9.07 4.48 -5.67
CA GLU A 68 -7.72 5.04 -5.66
C GLU A 68 -6.68 4.01 -5.18
N GLU A 69 -5.46 4.15 -5.70
CA GLU A 69 -4.27 3.47 -5.20
C GLU A 69 -3.36 4.48 -4.48
N LYS A 70 -2.73 4.05 -3.40
CA LYS A 70 -1.84 4.89 -2.61
C LYS A 70 -0.61 4.11 -2.17
N VAL A 71 0.56 4.68 -2.40
CA VAL A 71 1.81 4.17 -1.83
C VAL A 71 1.79 4.35 -0.31
N ILE A 72 2.14 3.29 0.43
CA ILE A 72 2.16 3.26 1.88
C ILE A 72 3.55 2.90 2.40
N ARG A 73 3.88 3.46 3.56
CA ARG A 73 5.12 3.16 4.27
C ARG A 73 5.08 1.74 4.86
N PRO A 74 6.24 1.14 5.17
CA PRO A 74 6.28 -0.07 5.99
C PRO A 74 5.57 0.12 7.33
N PHE A 75 4.98 -0.95 7.86
CA PHE A 75 4.55 -1.00 9.25
C PHE A 75 5.79 -0.83 10.15
N ARG A 76 5.66 -0.04 11.21
CA ARG A 76 6.69 0.16 12.23
C ARG A 76 6.36 -0.61 13.50
#